data_AF-A0A955TTS1-F1
#
_entry.id   AF-A0A955TTS1-F1
#
_cell.length_a   1.000
_cell.length_b   1.000
_cell.length_c   1.000
_cell.angle_alpha   90.00
_cell.angle_beta   90.00
_cell.angle_gamma   90.00
#
_symmetry.space_group_name_H-M   'P 1'
#
loop_
_entity.id
_entity.type
_entity.pdbx_description
1 polymer ?
#
loop_
_entity_poly.entity_id
_entity_poly.type
_entity_poly.pdbx_seq_one_letter_code
_entity_poly.pdbx_strand_id
1 'polypeptide(L)' 'LAELIQRIVGASGHIQWDLSKPDGTPRRKLDISRLQTLGWNPTLSLSQGITMTYDWYLQQTQGATLIESQS' A
#
# COMPACT_ATOMS: atom_id res chain seq x y z
N LEU A 1 5.21 -4.42 6.87
CA LEU A 1 4.31 -3.68 5.93
C LEU A 1 3.54 -2.59 6.65
N ALA A 2 2.83 -2.90 7.74
CA ALA A 2 2.06 -1.91 8.52
C ALA A 2 2.88 -0.67 8.91
N GLU A 3 4.12 -0.85 9.41
CA GLU A 3 5.04 0.25 9.73
C GLU A 3 5.45 1.10 8.51
N LEU A 4 5.57 0.50 7.33
CA LEU A 4 5.87 1.24 6.10
C LEU A 4 4.70 2.16 5.73
N ILE A 5 3.48 1.63 5.81
CA ILE A 5 2.26 2.40 5.56
C ILE A 5 2.13 3.52 6.60
N GLN A 6 2.35 3.22 7.88
CA GLN A 6 2.30 4.23 8.96
C GLN A 6 3.24 5.41 8.68
N ARG A 7 4.49 5.13 8.26
CA ARG A 7 5.45 6.17 7.88
C ARG A 7 5.01 6.99 6.67
N ILE A 8 4.45 6.34 5.64
CA ILE A 8 3.99 7.02 4.42
C ILE A 8 2.79 7.94 4.72
N VAL A 9 1.87 7.49 5.57
CA VAL A 9 0.67 8.26 5.97
C VAL A 9 1.00 9.37 6.96
N GLY A 10 2.13 9.29 7.67
CA GLY A 10 2.52 10.26 8.70
C GLY A 10 1.75 10.08 10.02
N ALA A 11 1.23 8.89 10.29
CA ALA A 11 0.46 8.61 11.50
C ALA A 11 1.38 8.41 12.73
N SER A 12 1.10 9.11 13.82
CA SER A 12 1.88 9.08 15.08
C SER A 12 1.40 8.04 16.11
N GLY A 13 0.33 7.30 15.81
CA GLY A 13 -0.22 6.26 16.68
C GLY A 13 0.68 5.02 16.80
N HIS A 14 0.31 4.09 17.68
CA HIS A 14 1.05 2.83 17.86
C HIS A 14 0.35 1.68 17.11
N ILE A 15 1.13 0.78 16.51
CA ILE A 15 0.59 -0.40 15.84
C ILE A 15 0.34 -1.49 16.89
N GLN A 16 -0.90 -1.94 17.01
CA GLN A 16 -1.27 -3.07 17.86
C GLN A 16 -1.55 -4.31 17.00
N TRP A 17 -0.86 -5.41 17.32
CA TRP A 17 -1.08 -6.71 16.69
C TRP A 17 -2.02 -7.55 17.55
N ASP A 18 -3.16 -7.92 16.99
CA ASP A 18 -4.14 -8.78 17.65
C ASP A 18 -3.88 -10.26 17.30
N LEU A 19 -3.17 -10.95 18.19
CA LEU A 19 -2.78 -12.36 18.04
C LEU A 19 -3.94 -13.35 18.26
N SER A 20 -5.15 -12.88 18.63
CA SER A 20 -6.32 -13.76 18.73
C SER A 20 -6.87 -14.15 17.35
N LYS A 21 -6.51 -13.41 16.30
CA LYS A 21 -6.94 -13.69 14.92
C LYS A 21 -5.99 -14.68 14.25
N PRO A 22 -6.50 -15.62 13.43
CA PRO A 22 -5.65 -16.60 12.74
C PRO A 22 -4.77 -15.90 11.70
N ASP A 23 -3.49 -16.28 11.68
CA ASP A 23 -2.56 -15.86 10.64
C ASP A 23 -2.83 -16.58 9.31
N GLY A 24 -2.62 -15.86 8.20
CA GLY A 24 -2.65 -16.44 6.85
C GLY A 24 -1.42 -17.31 6.56
N THR A 25 -1.29 -17.77 5.30
CA THR A 25 -0.12 -18.56 4.89
C THR A 25 1.19 -17.79 5.13
N PRO A 26 2.19 -18.37 5.83
CA PRO A 26 3.40 -17.63 6.27
C PRO A 26 4.22 -16.99 5.14
N ARG A 27 4.14 -17.50 3.91
CA ARG A 27 4.82 -16.93 2.75
C ARG A 27 4.09 -17.27 1.46
N ARG A 28 3.77 -16.25 0.68
CA ARG A 28 3.30 -16.37 -0.71
C ARG A 28 4.12 -15.43 -1.60
N LYS A 29 5.21 -15.96 -2.16
CA LYS A 29 6.08 -15.24 -3.11
C LYS A 29 5.95 -15.92 -4.47
N LEU A 30 5.89 -15.13 -5.53
CA LEU A 30 5.98 -15.62 -6.90
C LEU A 30 7.45 -15.63 -7.32
N ASP A 31 7.89 -16.69 -7.98
CA ASP A 31 9.17 -16.70 -8.68
C ASP A 31 8.99 -15.96 -10.02
N ILE A 32 9.82 -14.94 -10.22
CA ILE A 32 9.82 -14.09 -11.41
C ILE A 32 11.05 -14.32 -12.31
N SER A 33 11.87 -15.33 -12.02
CA SER A 33 13.09 -15.66 -12.76
C SER A 33 12.87 -15.69 -14.28
N ARG A 34 11.80 -16.35 -14.73
CA ARG A 34 11.43 -16.41 -16.16
C ARG A 34 11.15 -15.03 -16.76
N LEU A 35 10.47 -14.13 -16.05
CA LEU A 35 10.21 -12.78 -16.54
C LEU A 35 11.51 -11.98 -16.65
N GLN A 36 12.42 -12.14 -15.68
CA GLN A 36 13.73 -11.50 -15.70
C GLN A 36 14.58 -11.97 -16.88
N THR A 37 14.53 -13.27 -17.21
CA THR A 37 15.24 -13.80 -18.40
C THR A 37 14.70 -13.24 -19.71
N LEU A 38 13.44 -12.82 -19.75
CA LEU A 38 12.82 -12.15 -20.90
C LEU A 38 13.09 -10.63 -20.92
N GLY A 39 13.95 -10.14 -20.03
CA GLY A 39 14.32 -8.73 -19.93
C GLY A 39 13.35 -7.87 -19.11
N TRP A 40 12.29 -8.45 -18.56
CA TRP A 40 11.34 -7.71 -17.75
C TRP A 40 11.80 -7.63 -16.29
N ASN A 41 11.78 -6.42 -15.71
CA ASN A 41 12.08 -6.20 -14.30
C ASN A 41 11.05 -5.22 -13.68
N PRO A 42 10.68 -5.39 -12.40
CA PRO A 42 9.84 -4.43 -11.72
C PRO A 42 10.56 -3.08 -11.61
N THR A 43 9.92 -2.02 -12.10
CA THR A 43 10.46 -0.65 -12.09
C THR A 43 10.03 0.14 -10.85
N LEU A 44 8.99 -0.33 -10.15
CA LEU A 44 8.41 0.33 -9.00
C LEU A 44 8.68 -0.47 -7.74
N SER A 45 9.28 0.17 -6.74
CA SER A 45 9.40 -0.41 -5.40
C SER A 45 8.06 -0.43 -4.68
N LEU A 46 7.92 -1.31 -3.69
CA LEU A 46 6.71 -1.39 -2.87
C LEU A 46 6.39 -0.05 -2.17
N SER A 47 7.40 0.66 -1.66
CA SER A 47 7.20 1.97 -1.03
C SER A 47 6.67 3.00 -2.00
N GLN A 48 7.23 3.07 -3.22
CA GLN A 48 6.76 4.00 -4.25
C GLN A 48 5.31 3.69 -4.64
N GLY A 49 4.96 2.42 -4.84
CA GLY A 49 3.59 2.02 -5.16
C GLY A 49 2.59 2.35 -4.06
N ILE A 50 2.95 2.17 -2.79
CA ILE A 50 2.10 2.55 -1.66
C ILE A 50 1.91 4.07 -1.61
N THR A 51 2.98 4.86 -1.75
CA THR A 51 2.90 6.33 -1.77
C THR A 51 1.98 6.82 -2.89
N MET A 52 2.19 6.35 -4.13
CA MET A 52 1.36 6.73 -5.28
C MET A 52 -0.12 6.39 -5.06
N THR A 53 -0.40 5.24 -4.45
CA THR A 53 -1.77 4.80 -4.15
C THR A 53 -2.40 5.68 -3.07
N TYR A 54 -1.64 6.05 -2.05
CA TYR A 54 -2.11 6.94 -0.99
C TYR A 54 -2.40 8.34 -1.51
N ASP A 55 -1.50 8.89 -2.34
CA ASP A 55 -1.69 10.20 -2.98
C ASP A 55 -2.94 10.22 -3.87
N TRP A 56 -3.14 9.16 -4.68
CA TRP A 56 -4.36 8.99 -5.46
C TRP A 56 -5.60 8.94 -4.57
N TYR A 57 -5.57 8.18 -3.47
CA TYR A 57 -6.69 8.08 -2.54
C TYR A 57 -7.07 9.46 -1.96
N LEU A 58 -6.08 10.25 -1.53
CA LEU A 58 -6.31 11.61 -1.03
C LEU A 58 -6.92 12.55 -2.08
N GLN A 59 -6.50 12.44 -3.34
CA GLN A 59 -7.07 13.23 -4.43
C GLN A 59 -8.54 12.87 -4.68
N GLN A 60 -8.88 11.58 -4.65
CA GLN A 60 -10.26 11.14 -4.85
C GLN A 60 -11.17 11.51 -3.68
N THR A 61 -10.67 11.42 -2.43
CA THR A 61 -11.47 11.80 -1.26
C THR A 61 -11.66 13.31 -1.15
N GLN A 62 -10.62 14.11 -1.42
CA GLN A 62 -10.73 15.58 -1.45
C GLN A 62 -11.61 16.06 -2.60
N GLY A 63 -11.54 15.40 -3.77
CA GLY A 63 -12.44 15.65 -4.89
C GLY A 63 -13.90 15.32 -4.57
N ALA A 64 -14.15 14.24 -3.81
CA ALA A 64 -15.50 13.86 -3.37
C ALA A 64 -16.07 14.82 -2.31
N THR A 65 -15.27 15.29 -1.36
CA THR A 65 -15.71 16.23 -0.31
C THR A 65 -16.12 17.59 -0.89
N LEU A 66 -15.50 18.04 -1.99
CA LEU A 66 -15.86 19.31 -2.63
C LEU A 66 -17.21 19.26 -3.36
N ILE A 67 -17.61 18.08 -3.88
CA ILE A 67 -18.86 17.91 -4.63
C ILE A 67 -20.07 17.85 -3.68
N GLU A 68 -19.92 17.24 -2.50
CA GLU A 68 -21.00 17.17 -1.49
C GLU A 68 -21.28 18.52 -0.81
N SER A 69 -20.34 19.47 -0.85
CA SER A 69 -20.50 20.80 -0.25
C SER A 69 -21.23 21.83 -1.15
N GLN A 70 -21.62 21.45 -2.38
CA GLN A 70 -22.36 22.31 -3.31
C GLN A 70 -23.71 21.72 -3.75
N SER A 71 -24.23 20.71 -3.04
CA SER A 71 -25.54 20.08 -3.29
C SER A 71 -26.54 20.40 -2.19
#